data_AF-A0A3C0QCR1-F1
#
_entry.id   AF-A0A3C0QCR1-F1
#
_cell.length_a   1.000
_cell.length_b   1.000
_cell.length_c   1.000
_cell.angle_alpha   90.00
_cell.angle_beta   90.00
_cell.angle_gamma   90.00
#
_symmetry.space_group_name_H-M   'P 1'
#
loop_
_entity.id
_entity.type
_entity.pdbx_description
1 polymer ?
#
loop_
_entity_poly.entity_id
_entity_poly.type
_entity_poly.pdbx_seq_one_letter_code
_entity_poly.pdbx_strand_id
1 'polypeptide(L)'
;MRPRWQRTARRDVHTVDVTAFLSLMVILVPFLLVTAVFSRTTILEVQPAIGEADQLSTPDPLQLQVTVRQTVIEVNHLGQSQTTQLDRSSGDQALASLATLAGELKTRYPQSLEVTVLLEPQIPYDVLVQVLDVLRVKLQRHGDAIEQLELFPLIALGPVPAQPGRGAQ
;
A
#
# COMPACT_ATOMS: atom_id res chain seq x y z
N MET A 1 21.91 80.99 41.38
CA MET A 1 22.23 80.98 39.93
C MET A 1 21.66 79.72 39.31
N ARG A 2 21.09 79.87 38.12
CA ARG A 2 20.23 78.92 37.37
C ARG A 2 20.99 77.71 36.79
N PRO A 3 20.26 76.64 36.38
CA PRO A 3 20.73 75.26 36.32
C PRO A 3 21.42 74.91 35.00
N ARG A 4 22.16 73.80 34.95
CA ARG A 4 22.53 73.16 33.68
C ARG A 4 22.10 71.70 33.70
N TRP A 5 20.86 71.51 33.25
CA TRP A 5 20.36 70.24 32.75
C TRP A 5 21.21 69.85 31.54
N GLN A 6 21.98 68.77 31.65
CA GLN A 6 22.57 68.13 30.49
C GLN A 6 21.71 66.91 30.16
N ARG A 7 20.82 67.09 29.19
CA ARG A 7 20.17 65.99 28.48
C ARG A 7 21.24 65.30 27.65
N THR A 8 21.75 64.18 28.14
CA THR A 8 22.59 63.30 27.34
C THR A 8 21.68 62.55 26.37
N ALA A 9 21.79 62.88 25.08
CA ALA A 9 21.11 62.20 24.00
C ALA A 9 21.42 60.70 24.08
N ARG A 10 20.37 59.89 24.13
CA ARG A 10 20.44 58.43 24.01
C ARG A 10 20.99 58.16 22.61
N ARG A 11 22.26 57.78 22.52
CA ARG A 11 22.80 57.16 21.32
C ARG A 11 22.17 55.78 21.26
N ASP A 12 21.24 55.58 20.34
CA ASP A 12 20.86 54.25 19.91
C ASP A 12 22.10 53.64 19.23
N VAL A 13 22.91 52.99 20.04
CA VAL A 13 23.93 52.09 19.55
C VAL A 13 23.12 50.91 19.03
N HIS A 14 23.07 50.72 17.72
CA HIS A 14 22.62 49.47 17.09
C HIS A 14 23.64 48.38 17.44
N THR A 15 23.77 48.03 18.72
CA THR A 15 24.31 46.75 19.13
C THR A 15 23.23 45.75 18.75
N VAL A 16 23.51 44.91 17.76
CA VAL A 16 22.72 43.70 17.54
C VAL A 16 22.57 43.04 18.90
N ASP A 17 21.33 42.91 19.39
CA ASP A 17 21.05 42.29 20.68
C ASP A 17 21.47 40.82 20.59
N VAL A 18 22.73 40.56 20.95
CA VAL A 18 23.32 39.21 20.88
C VAL A 18 22.48 38.25 21.71
N THR A 19 21.95 38.69 22.84
CA THR A 19 21.01 37.93 23.67
C THR A 19 19.71 37.57 22.95
N ALA A 20 19.18 38.49 22.13
CA ALA A 20 17.98 38.23 21.33
C ALA A 20 18.26 37.25 20.20
N PHE A 21 19.42 37.37 19.54
CA PHE A 21 19.85 36.44 18.49
C PHE A 21 20.12 35.03 19.04
N LEU A 22 20.79 34.94 20.20
CA LEU A 22 21.01 33.67 20.90
C LEU A 22 19.68 33.03 21.32
N SER A 23 18.74 33.82 21.85
CA SER A 23 17.40 33.33 22.22
C SER A 23 16.65 32.78 21.00
N LEU A 24 16.79 33.43 19.83
CA LEU A 24 16.19 32.97 18.59
C LEU A 24 16.80 31.63 18.11
N MET A 25 18.13 31.49 18.17
CA MET A 25 18.80 30.22 17.83
C MET A 25 18.37 29.08 18.76
N VAL A 26 18.27 29.33 20.07
CA VAL A 26 17.85 28.33 21.06
C VAL A 26 16.40 27.87 20.87
N ILE A 27 15.51 28.74 20.37
CA ILE A 27 14.11 28.38 20.05
C ILE A 27 14.01 27.59 18.74
N LEU A 28 14.91 27.84 17.78
CA LEU A 28 14.94 27.16 16.48
C LEU A 28 15.34 25.68 16.58
N VAL A 29 16.30 25.33 17.43
CA VAL A 29 16.78 23.94 17.59
C VAL A 29 15.65 22.97 17.99
N PRO A 30 14.88 23.18 19.07
CA PRO A 30 13.78 22.29 19.44
C PRO A 30 12.65 22.31 18.42
N PHE A 31 12.41 23.44 17.74
CA PHE A 31 11.41 23.51 16.67
C PHE A 31 11.78 22.62 15.48
N LEU A 32 13.04 22.68 15.04
CA LEU A 32 13.56 21.81 13.97
C LEU A 32 13.61 20.34 14.39
N LEU A 33 13.89 20.04 15.66
CA LEU A 33 13.84 18.67 16.18
C LEU A 33 12.41 18.13 16.19
N VAL A 34 11.41 18.91 16.63
CA VAL A 34 10.00 18.48 16.63
C VAL A 34 9.49 18.22 15.22
N THR A 35 9.80 19.09 14.24
CA THR A 35 9.38 18.88 12.84
C THR A 35 10.05 17.67 12.20
N ALA A 36 11.32 17.37 12.56
CA ALA A 36 12.01 16.17 12.10
C ALA A 36 11.44 14.88 12.70
N VAL A 37 11.01 14.91 13.97
CA VAL A 37 10.49 13.75 14.70
C VAL A 37 9.07 13.35 14.24
N PHE A 38 8.29 14.28 13.67
CA PHE A 38 6.96 13.98 13.12
C PHE A 38 6.95 13.28 11.75
N SER A 39 8.10 13.04 11.14
CA SER A 39 8.17 12.26 9.90
C SER A 39 8.48 10.81 10.23
N ARG A 40 7.43 10.02 10.55
CA ARG A 40 7.37 8.53 10.48
C ARG A 40 6.06 7.97 11.08
N THR A 41 4.91 8.26 10.46
CA THR A 41 3.74 7.39 10.63
C THR A 41 3.01 7.22 9.30
N THR A 42 3.65 6.51 8.38
CA THR A 42 2.91 5.82 7.32
C THR A 42 2.62 4.43 7.87
N ILE A 43 1.39 4.19 8.30
CA ILE A 43 0.93 2.82 8.52
C ILE A 43 0.75 2.23 7.12
N LEU A 44 1.76 1.53 6.65
CA LEU A 44 1.63 0.60 5.53
C LEU A 44 1.50 -0.79 6.13
N GLU A 45 0.28 -1.16 6.51
CA GLU A 45 -0.06 -2.55 6.83
C GLU A 45 -0.20 -3.33 5.53
N VAL A 46 0.91 -3.86 5.01
CA VAL A 46 0.93 -5.20 4.41
C VAL A 46 2.35 -5.75 4.52
N GLN A 47 2.54 -6.75 5.38
CA GLN A 47 3.47 -7.86 5.23
C GLN A 47 3.32 -8.77 6.46
N PRO A 48 3.09 -10.07 6.23
CA PRO A 48 4.15 -10.99 6.55
C PRO A 48 4.64 -11.60 5.24
N ALA A 49 5.82 -11.14 4.81
CA ALA A 49 6.64 -11.86 3.87
C ALA A 49 7.00 -13.21 4.50
N ILE A 50 6.43 -14.29 3.99
CA ILE A 50 7.08 -15.59 4.05
C ILE A 50 7.68 -15.79 2.66
N GLY A 51 8.86 -15.22 2.46
CA GLY A 51 9.58 -15.25 1.20
C GLY A 51 10.69 -14.22 1.22
N GLU A 52 11.91 -14.69 1.35
CA GLU A 52 13.13 -13.88 1.26
C GLU A 52 13.16 -13.11 -0.07
N ALA A 53 13.15 -11.77 0.00
CA ALA A 53 13.83 -10.91 -0.96
C ALA A 53 13.83 -9.47 -0.44
N ASP A 54 14.96 -9.07 0.13
CA ASP A 54 15.37 -7.68 0.24
C ASP A 54 15.57 -7.13 -1.18
N GLN A 55 14.52 -6.56 -1.77
CA GLN A 55 14.62 -5.68 -2.93
C GLN A 55 13.68 -4.51 -2.67
N LEU A 56 14.19 -3.29 -2.88
CA LEU A 56 13.39 -2.07 -2.96
C LEU A 56 12.41 -2.21 -4.14
N SER A 57 11.31 -2.93 -3.94
CA SER A 57 10.29 -3.15 -4.94
C SER A 57 9.65 -1.81 -5.27
N THR A 58 9.81 -1.39 -6.52
CA THR A 58 8.94 -0.35 -7.07
C THR A 58 7.51 -0.88 -6.94
N PRO A 59 6.57 -0.14 -6.33
CA PRO A 59 5.24 -0.67 -6.08
C PRO A 59 4.60 -1.14 -7.38
N ASP A 60 4.12 -2.38 -7.42
CA ASP A 60 3.43 -2.95 -8.57
C ASP A 60 2.28 -1.99 -8.97
N PRO A 61 2.17 -1.55 -10.24
CA PRO A 61 1.16 -0.58 -10.65
C PRO A 61 -0.28 -1.13 -10.57
N LEU A 62 -0.47 -2.45 -10.62
CA LEU A 62 -1.79 -3.08 -10.55
C LEU A 62 -2.24 -3.29 -9.11
N GLN A 63 -1.33 -3.67 -8.20
CA GLN A 63 -1.65 -4.12 -6.84
C GLN A 63 -2.88 -5.04 -6.80
N LEU A 64 -2.80 -6.16 -7.52
CA LEU A 64 -3.93 -7.09 -7.63
C LEU A 64 -4.20 -7.76 -6.29
N GLN A 65 -5.46 -7.74 -5.88
CA GLN A 65 -5.94 -8.42 -4.68
C GLN A 65 -7.11 -9.34 -5.03
N VAL A 66 -7.00 -10.60 -4.63
CA VAL A 66 -8.03 -11.62 -4.80
C VAL A 66 -8.48 -12.11 -3.43
N THR A 67 -9.73 -11.88 -3.07
CA THR A 67 -10.30 -12.34 -1.79
C THR A 67 -11.21 -13.55 -2.02
N VAL A 68 -10.90 -14.67 -1.37
CA VAL A 68 -11.63 -15.93 -1.49
C VAL A 68 -12.52 -16.09 -0.26
N ARG A 69 -13.83 -16.00 -0.48
CA ARG A 69 -14.88 -16.23 0.52
C ARG A 69 -15.64 -17.52 0.23
N GLN A 70 -16.52 -17.92 1.16
CA GLN A 70 -17.32 -19.15 0.99
C GLN A 70 -18.20 -19.14 -0.25
N THR A 71 -18.84 -18.00 -0.54
CA THR A 71 -19.85 -17.88 -1.60
C THR A 71 -19.36 -17.14 -2.83
N VAL A 72 -18.35 -16.28 -2.68
CA VAL A 72 -17.85 -15.40 -3.74
C VAL A 72 -16.33 -15.33 -3.76
N ILE A 73 -15.78 -15.11 -4.94
CA ILE A 73 -14.39 -14.68 -5.14
C ILE A 73 -14.45 -13.21 -5.54
N GLU A 74 -13.73 -12.35 -4.83
CA GLU A 74 -13.71 -10.92 -5.06
C GLU A 74 -12.35 -10.53 -5.66
N VAL A 75 -12.35 -9.77 -6.75
CA VAL A 75 -11.14 -9.27 -7.40
C VAL A 75 -11.13 -7.75 -7.33
N ASN A 76 -10.05 -7.21 -6.78
CA ASN A 76 -9.78 -5.79 -6.59
C ASN A 76 -8.41 -5.45 -7.16
N HIS A 77 -8.25 -4.25 -7.70
CA HIS A 77 -6.94 -3.71 -8.09
C HIS A 77 -6.88 -2.19 -7.88
N LEU A 78 -5.68 -1.63 -7.87
CA LEU A 78 -5.46 -0.21 -7.66
C LEU A 78 -6.20 0.62 -8.73
N GLY A 79 -7.00 1.59 -8.28
CA GLY A 79 -7.80 2.45 -9.16
C GLY A 79 -9.17 1.86 -9.55
N GLN A 80 -9.51 0.65 -9.11
CA GLN A 80 -10.85 0.09 -9.28
C GLN A 80 -11.82 0.64 -8.22
N SER A 81 -12.93 1.23 -8.67
CA SER A 81 -13.96 1.77 -7.76
C SER A 81 -14.95 0.72 -7.27
N GLN A 82 -15.15 -0.36 -8.02
CA GLN A 82 -16.12 -1.40 -7.72
C GLN A 82 -15.49 -2.77 -7.82
N THR A 83 -15.56 -3.55 -6.74
CA THR A 83 -15.07 -4.93 -6.67
C THR A 83 -15.79 -5.84 -7.66
N THR A 84 -15.03 -6.61 -8.43
CA THR A 84 -15.60 -7.67 -9.28
C THR A 84 -15.88 -8.89 -8.41
N GLN A 85 -17.15 -9.30 -8.34
CA GLN A 85 -17.55 -10.49 -7.59
C GLN A 85 -17.86 -11.64 -8.55
N LEU A 86 -17.35 -12.82 -8.22
CA LEU A 86 -17.55 -14.05 -8.95
C LEU A 86 -18.23 -15.07 -8.04
N ASP A 87 -19.37 -15.60 -8.46
CA ASP A 87 -20.11 -16.58 -7.68
C ASP A 87 -19.36 -17.92 -7.60
N ARG A 88 -18.89 -18.26 -6.40
CA ARG A 88 -18.12 -19.48 -6.13
C ARG A 88 -18.98 -20.74 -6.12
N SER A 89 -20.29 -20.61 -5.95
CA SER A 89 -21.25 -21.73 -6.09
C SER A 89 -21.16 -22.41 -7.46
N SER A 90 -20.62 -21.71 -8.46
CA SER A 90 -20.40 -22.21 -9.82
C SER A 90 -19.07 -22.97 -10.00
N GLY A 91 -18.27 -23.15 -8.92
CA GLY A 91 -17.07 -23.99 -8.87
C GLY A 91 -16.08 -23.68 -9.99
N ASP A 92 -16.04 -24.57 -10.98
CA ASP A 92 -15.17 -24.50 -12.16
C ASP A 92 -15.39 -23.22 -12.99
N GLN A 93 -16.63 -22.72 -13.08
CA GLN A 93 -16.93 -21.49 -13.82
C GLN A 93 -16.35 -20.25 -13.13
N ALA A 94 -16.32 -20.24 -11.79
CA ALA A 94 -15.73 -19.15 -11.02
C ALA A 94 -14.22 -19.06 -11.29
N LEU A 95 -13.54 -20.22 -11.32
CA LEU A 95 -12.11 -20.31 -11.62
C LEU A 95 -11.80 -19.93 -13.07
N ALA A 96 -12.62 -20.38 -14.04
CA ALA A 96 -12.46 -20.00 -15.44
C ALA A 96 -12.64 -18.49 -15.66
N SER A 97 -13.61 -17.89 -14.96
CA SER A 97 -13.85 -16.46 -14.97
C SER A 97 -12.69 -15.68 -14.31
N LEU A 98 -12.14 -16.19 -13.20
CA LEU A 98 -10.93 -15.63 -12.58
C LEU A 98 -9.72 -15.68 -13.53
N ALA A 99 -9.51 -16.81 -14.23
CA ALA A 99 -8.44 -16.95 -15.21
C ALA A 99 -8.56 -15.95 -16.37
N THR A 100 -9.80 -15.69 -16.78
CA THR A 100 -10.10 -14.74 -17.86
C THR A 100 -9.76 -13.32 -17.42
N LEU A 101 -10.26 -12.90 -16.25
CA LEU A 101 -9.96 -11.60 -15.65
C LEU A 101 -8.46 -11.40 -15.40
N ALA A 102 -7.77 -12.41 -14.87
CA ALA A 102 -6.33 -12.35 -14.63
C ALA A 102 -5.55 -12.15 -15.94
N GLY A 103 -5.95 -12.83 -17.02
CA GLY A 103 -5.34 -12.63 -18.33
C GLY A 103 -5.60 -11.24 -18.93
N GLU A 104 -6.81 -10.70 -18.75
CA GLU A 104 -7.14 -9.33 -19.19
C GLU A 104 -6.31 -8.29 -18.42
N LEU A 105 -6.20 -8.45 -17.10
CA LEU A 105 -5.38 -7.58 -16.26
C LEU A 105 -3.91 -7.68 -16.63
N LYS A 106 -3.38 -8.88 -16.87
CA LYS A 106 -2.00 -9.05 -17.35
C LYS A 106 -1.75 -8.36 -18.69
N THR A 107 -2.73 -8.38 -19.60
CA THR A 107 -2.62 -7.68 -20.89
C THR A 107 -2.58 -6.17 -20.70
N ARG A 108 -3.33 -5.63 -19.74
CA ARG A 108 -3.38 -4.20 -19.43
C ARG A 108 -2.18 -3.73 -18.60
N TYR A 109 -1.64 -4.60 -17.75
CA TYR A 109 -0.52 -4.35 -16.85
C TYR A 109 0.58 -5.42 -17.06
N PRO A 110 1.31 -5.38 -18.19
CA PRO A 110 2.26 -6.43 -18.56
C PRO A 110 3.46 -6.54 -17.60
N GLN A 111 3.79 -5.45 -16.91
CA GLN A 111 4.90 -5.38 -15.96
C GLN A 111 4.54 -5.88 -14.55
N SER A 112 3.25 -6.05 -14.27
CA SER A 112 2.78 -6.54 -12.97
C SER A 112 3.03 -8.03 -12.85
N LEU A 113 3.60 -8.43 -11.71
CA LEU A 113 3.95 -9.81 -11.39
C LEU A 113 3.37 -10.24 -10.04
N GLU A 114 2.88 -9.29 -9.26
CA GLU A 114 2.44 -9.51 -7.89
C GLU A 114 0.91 -9.66 -7.80
N VAL A 115 0.48 -10.59 -6.95
CA VAL A 115 -0.92 -10.72 -6.55
C VAL A 115 -1.00 -11.06 -5.06
N THR A 116 -1.91 -10.41 -4.34
CA THR A 116 -2.23 -10.72 -2.96
C THR A 116 -3.50 -11.56 -2.89
N VAL A 117 -3.43 -12.74 -2.33
CA VAL A 117 -4.58 -13.63 -2.11
C VAL A 117 -4.98 -13.58 -0.64
N LEU A 118 -6.21 -13.15 -0.36
CA LEU A 118 -6.80 -13.13 0.97
C LEU A 118 -7.80 -14.26 1.13
N LEU A 119 -7.73 -14.99 2.25
CA LEU A 119 -8.58 -16.15 2.48
C LEU A 119 -9.38 -16.05 3.78
N GLU A 120 -10.64 -16.48 3.74
CA GLU A 120 -11.38 -16.77 4.96
C GLU A 120 -10.89 -18.09 5.60
N PRO A 121 -10.87 -18.21 6.94
CA PRO A 121 -10.31 -19.38 7.64
C PRO A 121 -10.97 -20.72 7.30
N GLN A 122 -12.20 -20.66 6.80
CA GLN A 122 -13.09 -21.77 6.48
C GLN A 122 -12.92 -22.30 5.04
N ILE A 123 -12.04 -21.69 4.24
CA ILE A 123 -11.77 -22.13 2.87
C ILE A 123 -10.89 -23.40 2.89
N PRO A 124 -11.30 -24.49 2.21
CA PRO A 124 -10.48 -25.68 2.10
C PRO A 124 -9.15 -25.42 1.39
N TYR A 125 -8.10 -26.13 1.78
CA TYR A 125 -6.77 -25.96 1.19
C TYR A 125 -6.72 -26.21 -0.34
N ASP A 126 -7.45 -27.22 -0.81
CA ASP A 126 -7.54 -27.55 -2.25
C ASP A 126 -8.00 -26.36 -3.10
N VAL A 127 -8.94 -25.58 -2.56
CA VAL A 127 -9.46 -24.38 -3.20
C VAL A 127 -8.38 -23.31 -3.36
N LEU A 128 -7.56 -23.12 -2.32
CA LEU A 128 -6.46 -22.18 -2.37
C LEU A 128 -5.50 -22.58 -3.50
N VAL A 129 -5.12 -23.86 -3.57
CA VAL A 129 -4.21 -24.36 -4.60
C VAL A 129 -4.77 -24.10 -6.00
N GLN A 130 -6.06 -24.38 -6.23
CA GLN A 130 -6.71 -24.10 -7.52
C GLN A 130 -6.68 -22.62 -7.89
N VAL A 131 -6.89 -21.72 -6.91
CA VAL A 131 -6.79 -20.27 -7.14
C VAL A 131 -5.36 -19.86 -7.48
N LEU A 132 -4.36 -20.40 -6.77
CA LEU A 132 -2.94 -20.12 -7.04
C LEU A 132 -2.54 -20.56 -8.44
N ASP A 133 -2.97 -21.75 -8.87
CA ASP A 133 -2.66 -22.28 -10.20
C ASP A 133 -3.23 -21.39 -11.31
N VAL A 134 -4.48 -20.93 -11.14
CA VAL A 134 -5.17 -20.02 -12.07
C VAL A 134 -4.49 -18.66 -12.16
N LEU A 135 -3.98 -18.14 -11.05
CA LEU A 135 -3.33 -16.82 -11.00
C LEU A 135 -1.88 -16.84 -11.49
N ARG A 136 -1.23 -18.00 -11.51
CA ARG A 136 0.19 -18.12 -11.85
C ARG A 136 0.43 -18.25 -13.34
N VAL A 137 -0.34 -19.08 -14.04
CA VAL A 137 -0.09 -19.40 -15.45
C VAL A 137 -1.39 -19.50 -16.24
N LYS A 138 -1.40 -18.94 -17.45
CA LYS A 138 -2.45 -19.14 -18.44
C LYS A 138 -1.96 -20.08 -19.54
N LEU A 139 -2.67 -21.19 -19.73
CA LEU A 139 -2.46 -22.07 -20.88
C LEU A 139 -3.13 -21.45 -22.10
N GLN A 140 -2.35 -21.12 -23.13
CA GLN A 140 -2.87 -20.68 -24.43
C GLN A 140 -2.51 -21.71 -25.50
N ARG A 141 -3.48 -22.07 -26.34
CA ARG A 141 -3.23 -22.93 -27.49
C ARG A 141 -2.81 -22.05 -28.67
N HIS A 142 -1.55 -22.14 -29.08
CA HIS A 142 -1.04 -21.47 -30.27
C HIS A 142 -0.82 -22.52 -31.37
N GLY A 143 -1.79 -22.64 -32.28
CA GLY A 143 -1.78 -23.70 -33.30
C GLY A 143 -1.83 -25.09 -32.67
N ASP A 144 -0.79 -25.89 -32.89
CA ASP A 144 -0.65 -27.27 -32.37
C ASP A 144 0.12 -27.33 -31.04
N ALA A 145 0.65 -26.20 -30.56
CA ALA A 145 1.42 -26.12 -29.31
C ALA A 145 0.60 -25.50 -28.17
N ILE A 146 0.82 -26.00 -26.95
CA ILE A 146 0.32 -25.36 -25.72
C ILE A 146 1.45 -24.48 -25.19
N GLU A 147 1.23 -23.17 -25.19
CA GLU A 147 2.14 -22.19 -24.62
C GLU A 147 1.68 -21.83 -23.21
N GLN A 148 2.60 -21.88 -22.26
CA GLN A 148 2.40 -21.42 -20.89
C GLN A 148 2.78 -19.94 -20.81
N LEU A 149 1.77 -19.08 -20.63
CA LEU A 149 1.99 -17.65 -20.38
C LEU A 149 1.97 -17.39 -18.88
N GLU A 150 3.04 -16.81 -18.36
CA GLU A 150 3.12 -16.40 -16.96
C GLU A 150 2.19 -15.19 -16.70
N LEU A 151 1.43 -15.29 -15.60
CA LEU A 151 0.53 -14.24 -15.13
C LEU A 151 1.17 -13.51 -13.94
N PHE A 152 0.83 -13.91 -12.71
CA PHE A 152 1.30 -13.29 -11.47
C PHE A 152 2.05 -14.34 -10.62
N PRO A 153 3.36 -14.54 -10.86
CA PRO A 153 4.14 -15.57 -10.18
C PRO A 153 4.43 -15.22 -8.71
N LEU A 154 4.40 -13.94 -8.35
CA LEU A 154 4.72 -13.47 -7.00
C LEU A 154 3.43 -13.37 -6.19
N ILE A 155 3.10 -14.43 -5.46
CA ILE A 155 1.84 -14.52 -4.72
C ILE A 155 2.08 -14.29 -3.22
N ALA A 156 1.49 -13.22 -2.69
CA ALA A 156 1.40 -12.98 -1.25
C ALA A 156 0.11 -13.58 -0.70
N LEU A 157 0.16 -14.18 0.50
CA LEU A 157 -0.98 -14.83 1.15
C LEU A 157 -1.31 -14.12 2.46
N GLY A 158 -2.60 -13.89 2.72
CA GLY A 158 -3.04 -13.25 3.96
C GLY A 158 -4.44 -13.68 4.40
N PRO A 159 -4.80 -13.46 5.67
CA PRO A 159 -6.18 -13.62 6.13
C PRO A 159 -7.03 -12.45 5.64
N VAL A 160 -8.32 -12.71 5.36
CA VAL A 160 -9.28 -11.62 5.17
C VAL A 160 -9.38 -10.81 6.45
N PRO A 161 -9.19 -9.47 6.41
CA PRO A 161 -9.35 -8.64 7.61
C PRO A 161 -10.78 -8.77 8.11
N ALA A 162 -10.93 -8.98 9.43
CA ALA A 162 -12.25 -8.92 10.05
C ALA A 162 -12.83 -7.54 9.75
N GLN A 163 -13.92 -7.48 8.98
CA GLN A 163 -14.64 -6.22 8.83
C GLN A 163 -14.99 -5.73 10.23
N PRO A 164 -14.63 -4.50 10.62
CA PRO A 164 -15.14 -3.93 11.86
C PRO A 164 -16.66 -4.01 11.76
N GLY A 165 -17.24 -4.81 12.67
CA GLY A 165 -18.63 -5.18 12.60
C GLY A 165 -19.49 -3.95 12.38
N ARG A 166 -20.36 -4.01 11.36
CA ARG A 166 -21.55 -3.17 11.30
C ARG A 166 -22.49 -3.67 12.41
N GLY A 167 -22.11 -3.42 13.66
CA GLY A 167 -22.94 -3.58 14.83
C GLY A 167 -23.82 -2.33 14.98
N ALA A 168 -25.11 -2.57 15.10
CA ALA A 168 -26.16 -1.63 15.52
C ALA A 168 -26.35 -0.36 14.67
N GLN A 169 -27.38 -0.41 13.83
CA GLN A 169 -28.46 0.59 13.85
C GLN A 169 -29.75 -0.04 13.32
#